data_AF-A0A536NRM9-F1
#
_entry.id   AF-A0A536NRM9-F1
#
_cell.length_a   1.000
_cell.length_b   1.000
_cell.length_c   1.000
_cell.angle_alpha   90.00
_cell.angle_beta   90.00
_cell.angle_gamma   90.00
#
_symmetry.space_group_name_H-M   'P 1'
#
loop_
_entity.id
_entity.type
_entity.pdbx_description
1 polymer ?
#
loop_
_entity_poly.entity_id
_entity_poly.type
_entity_poly.pdbx_seq_one_letter_code
_entity_poly.pdbx_strand_id
1 'polypeptide(L)'
;MSDSPDGQGRGDVQVGSEAAAESVSERAALESVSPTLLMPGEDPSSPYIPDAEHWITVYSELYNFTVGILNRFRTEMAGLQKPAQDYLRSHDVIVHEEQIQRFAQRLAFWNRRLTRLQARSGRS
;
A
#
# COMPACT_ATOMS: atom_id res chain seq x y z
N MET A 1 -42.37 41.19 -22.73
CA MET A 1 -42.41 40.83 -24.16
C MET A 1 -41.08 41.33 -24.73
N SER A 2 -39.93 40.75 -24.35
CA SER A 2 -39.55 39.32 -24.47
C SER A 2 -39.35 39.00 -25.96
N ASP A 3 -38.19 38.53 -26.42
CA ASP A 3 -37.35 37.49 -25.81
C ASP A 3 -35.86 37.79 -25.59
N SER A 4 -35.19 36.85 -24.91
CA SER A 4 -33.75 36.57 -24.99
C SER A 4 -33.54 35.13 -25.50
N PRO A 5 -32.37 34.82 -26.07
CA PRO A 5 -31.79 33.50 -25.86
C PRO A 5 -30.43 33.58 -25.15
N ASP A 6 -30.37 32.88 -24.01
CA ASP A 6 -29.29 32.03 -23.48
C ASP A 6 -27.82 32.25 -23.88
N GLY A 7 -26.95 32.25 -22.87
CA GLY A 7 -25.50 32.34 -23.04
C GLY A 7 -24.82 30.98 -23.29
N GLN A 8 -23.95 30.92 -24.30
CA GLN A 8 -23.16 29.73 -24.63
C GLN A 8 -21.92 29.59 -23.72
N GLY A 9 -22.14 29.23 -22.45
CA GLY A 9 -21.10 28.99 -21.45
C GLY A 9 -20.82 27.51 -21.18
N ARG A 10 -20.36 26.76 -22.20
CA ARG A 10 -19.79 25.39 -22.11
C ARG A 10 -18.99 25.09 -23.39
N GLY A 11 -17.78 24.55 -23.34
CA GLY A 11 -16.93 24.32 -22.16
C GLY A 11 -15.67 23.52 -22.52
N ASP A 12 -14.54 23.85 -21.89
CA ASP A 12 -13.24 23.21 -22.10
C ASP A 12 -12.61 22.80 -20.75
N VAL A 13 -11.71 21.80 -20.79
CA VAL A 13 -10.82 21.37 -19.69
C VAL A 13 -11.49 20.82 -18.41
N GLN A 14 -12.21 19.70 -18.53
CA GLN A 14 -12.38 18.74 -17.41
C GLN A 14 -11.36 17.59 -17.46
N VAL A 15 -10.96 17.19 -18.68
CA VAL A 15 -10.15 15.99 -18.99
C VAL A 15 -8.79 15.93 -18.28
N GLY A 16 -8.19 17.08 -17.97
CA GLY A 16 -6.88 17.14 -17.31
C GLY A 16 -6.85 16.66 -15.85
N SER A 17 -8.02 16.59 -15.19
CA SER A 17 -8.10 16.19 -13.78
C SER A 17 -8.07 14.66 -13.62
N GLU A 18 -8.87 13.94 -14.40
CA GLU A 18 -9.01 12.48 -14.29
C GLU A 18 -7.73 11.77 -14.74
N ALA A 19 -7.17 12.11 -15.91
CA ALA A 19 -5.92 11.52 -16.39
C ALA A 19 -4.72 11.77 -15.45
N ALA A 20 -4.71 12.90 -14.74
CA ALA A 20 -3.71 13.16 -13.70
C ALA A 20 -3.92 12.24 -12.47
N ALA A 21 -5.15 12.12 -11.98
CA ALA A 21 -5.52 11.28 -10.83
C ALA A 21 -5.32 9.77 -11.09
N GLU A 22 -5.61 9.29 -12.31
CA GLU A 22 -5.31 7.93 -12.75
C GLU A 22 -3.80 7.67 -12.68
N SER A 23 -2.97 8.56 -13.22
CA SER A 23 -1.50 8.43 -13.17
C SER A 23 -0.91 8.49 -11.77
N VAL A 24 -1.62 9.07 -10.79
CA VAL A 24 -1.22 9.09 -9.38
C VAL A 24 -1.65 7.81 -8.67
N SER A 25 -2.85 7.30 -8.97
CA SER A 25 -3.34 6.03 -8.40
C SER A 25 -2.53 4.83 -8.90
N GLU A 26 -2.20 4.79 -10.19
CA GLU A 26 -1.35 3.75 -10.79
C GLU A 26 0.07 3.78 -10.19
N ARG A 27 0.68 4.97 -10.05
CA ARG A 27 1.96 5.13 -9.35
C ARG A 27 1.89 4.69 -7.90
N ALA A 28 0.85 5.06 -7.15
CA ALA A 28 0.69 4.66 -5.75
C ALA A 28 0.56 3.13 -5.61
N ALA A 29 -0.15 2.46 -6.54
CA ALA A 29 -0.23 1.00 -6.58
C ALA A 29 1.16 0.37 -6.82
N LEU A 30 1.88 0.84 -7.85
CA LEU A 30 3.24 0.38 -8.19
C LEU A 30 4.27 0.66 -7.08
N GLU A 31 4.18 1.79 -6.39
CA GLU A 31 5.03 2.11 -5.25
C GLU A 31 4.69 1.26 -4.02
N SER A 32 3.41 0.93 -3.79
CA SER A 32 2.97 0.16 -2.60
C SER A 32 3.64 -1.22 -2.50
N VAL A 33 3.94 -1.84 -3.64
CA VAL A 33 4.64 -3.13 -3.76
C VAL A 33 6.17 -3.01 -3.81
N SER A 34 6.71 -1.79 -3.95
CA SER A 34 8.16 -1.58 -4.10
C SER A 34 8.95 -2.04 -2.86
N PRO A 35 9.90 -2.99 -3.00
CA PRO A 35 10.62 -3.57 -1.85
C PRO A 35 11.53 -2.55 -1.15
N THR A 36 11.87 -1.44 -1.81
CA THR A 36 12.68 -0.35 -1.25
C THR A 36 11.85 0.78 -0.63
N LEU A 37 10.52 0.80 -0.81
CA LEU A 37 9.68 1.86 -0.25
C LEU A 37 9.68 1.80 1.28
N LEU A 38 10.22 2.85 1.90
CA LEU A 38 10.06 3.16 3.31
C LEU A 38 8.69 3.82 3.55
N MET A 39 8.14 3.68 4.76
CA MET A 39 6.93 4.40 5.14
C MET A 39 7.28 5.82 5.63
N PRO A 40 6.30 6.74 5.72
CA PRO A 40 6.56 8.13 6.13
C PRO A 40 7.24 8.22 7.50
N GLY A 41 8.34 8.99 7.58
CA GLY A 41 9.12 9.18 8.80
C GLY A 41 10.14 8.09 9.11
N GLU A 42 10.29 7.06 8.28
CA GLU A 42 11.09 5.89 8.68
C GLU A 42 12.60 5.99 8.42
N ASP A 43 13.39 5.88 9.49
CA ASP A 43 14.85 5.81 9.44
C ASP A 43 15.38 4.41 9.81
N PRO A 44 15.73 3.55 8.82
CA PRO A 44 16.38 2.26 9.06
C PRO A 44 17.73 2.33 9.81
N SER A 45 18.36 3.52 9.86
CA SER A 45 19.64 3.74 10.52
C SER A 45 19.51 3.92 12.04
N SER A 46 18.31 4.27 12.54
CA SER A 46 18.08 4.72 13.93
C SER A 46 18.81 3.87 15.00
N PRO A 47 19.52 4.52 15.96
CA PRO A 47 20.21 3.83 17.04
C PRO A 47 19.29 3.39 18.19
N TYR A 48 18.01 3.76 18.19
CA TYR A 48 17.13 3.62 19.35
C TYR A 48 16.33 2.30 19.33
N ILE A 49 16.23 1.67 20.50
CA ILE A 49 15.45 0.44 20.69
C ILE A 49 13.93 0.68 20.51
N PRO A 50 13.32 1.73 21.11
CA PRO A 50 11.89 2.02 20.94
C PRO A 50 11.47 2.18 19.48
N ASP A 51 12.28 2.82 18.65
CA ASP A 51 12.02 2.94 17.20
C ASP A 51 11.90 1.55 16.58
N ALA A 52 12.87 0.65 16.83
CA ALA A 52 12.84 -0.70 16.28
C ALA A 52 11.63 -1.53 16.77
N GLU A 53 11.13 -1.27 17.97
CA GLU A 53 9.93 -1.91 18.55
C GLU A 53 8.63 -1.35 17.96
N HIS A 54 8.56 -0.02 17.77
CA HIS A 54 7.50 0.64 17.00
C HIS A 54 7.42 0.07 15.57
N TRP A 55 8.58 -0.07 14.91
CA TRP A 55 8.70 -0.59 13.55
C TRP A 55 8.31 -2.06 13.39
N ILE A 56 8.56 -2.87 14.40
CA ILE A 56 8.06 -4.26 14.44
C ILE A 56 6.53 -4.25 14.56
N THR A 57 5.97 -3.34 15.36
CA THR A 57 4.52 -3.22 15.56
C THR A 57 3.81 -2.80 14.25
N VAL A 58 4.22 -1.68 13.64
CA VAL A 58 3.61 -1.13 12.42
C VAL A 58 3.65 -2.14 11.26
N TYR A 59 4.79 -2.79 11.00
CA TYR A 59 4.84 -3.81 9.93
C TYR A 59 4.09 -5.10 10.27
N SER A 60 3.91 -5.45 11.55
CA SER A 60 3.09 -6.59 11.95
C SER A 60 1.60 -6.32 11.72
N GLU A 61 1.12 -5.12 12.07
CA GLU A 61 -0.27 -4.70 11.82
C GLU A 61 -0.60 -4.72 10.32
N LEU A 62 0.25 -4.10 9.50
CA LEU A 62 0.10 -4.08 8.03
C LEU A 62 0.13 -5.48 7.43
N TYR A 63 1.10 -6.32 7.81
CA TYR A 63 1.19 -7.71 7.35
C TYR A 63 -0.08 -8.50 7.67
N ASN A 64 -0.52 -8.47 8.93
CA ASN A 64 -1.71 -9.21 9.38
C ASN A 64 -2.99 -8.70 8.69
N PHE A 65 -3.12 -7.39 8.47
CA PHE A 65 -4.24 -6.78 7.77
C PHE A 65 -4.34 -7.24 6.31
N THR A 66 -3.24 -7.12 5.54
CA THR A 66 -3.22 -7.54 4.12
C THR A 66 -3.39 -9.05 3.96
N VAL A 67 -2.82 -9.87 4.86
CA VAL A 67 -3.10 -11.32 4.92
C VAL A 67 -4.59 -11.59 5.16
N GLY A 68 -5.25 -10.82 6.03
CA GLY A 68 -6.69 -10.91 6.27
C GLY A 68 -7.53 -10.65 5.00
N ILE A 69 -7.18 -9.61 4.23
CA ILE A 69 -7.84 -9.30 2.95
C ILE A 69 -7.62 -10.41 1.93
N LEU A 70 -6.37 -10.87 1.76
CA LEU A 70 -6.03 -11.93 0.81
C LEU A 70 -6.76 -13.25 1.12
N ASN A 71 -6.90 -13.61 2.40
CA ASN A 71 -7.68 -14.77 2.82
C ASN A 71 -9.18 -14.60 2.58
N ARG A 72 -9.73 -13.37 2.71
CA ARG A 72 -11.10 -13.06 2.31
C ARG A 72 -11.30 -13.28 0.81
N PHE A 73 -10.47 -12.68 -0.05
CA PHE A 73 -10.54 -12.87 -1.50
C PHE A 73 -10.53 -14.36 -1.87
N ARG A 74 -9.54 -15.12 -1.38
CA ARG A 74 -9.41 -16.57 -1.64
C ARG A 74 -10.64 -17.38 -1.20
N THR A 75 -11.38 -16.93 -0.19
CA THR A 75 -12.61 -17.57 0.29
C THR A 75 -13.82 -17.18 -0.55
N GLU A 76 -14.05 -15.88 -0.77
CA GLU A 76 -15.24 -15.35 -1.42
C GLU A 76 -15.23 -15.55 -2.95
N MET A 77 -14.04 -15.58 -3.58
CA MET A 77 -13.88 -15.78 -5.02
C MET A 77 -14.49 -17.10 -5.53
N ALA A 78 -14.61 -18.12 -4.69
CA ALA A 78 -15.20 -19.41 -5.09
C ALA A 78 -16.68 -19.29 -5.52
N GLY A 79 -17.41 -18.29 -5.00
CA GLY A 79 -18.81 -18.01 -5.37
C GLY A 79 -18.97 -17.09 -6.58
N LEU A 80 -17.88 -16.52 -7.13
CA LEU A 80 -17.94 -15.53 -8.21
C LEU A 80 -17.90 -16.17 -9.60
N GLN A 81 -18.50 -15.50 -10.58
CA GLN A 81 -18.40 -15.89 -11.99
C GLN A 81 -16.96 -15.83 -12.49
N LYS A 82 -16.59 -16.73 -13.42
CA LYS A 82 -15.22 -16.90 -13.93
C LYS A 82 -14.52 -15.58 -14.35
N PRO A 83 -15.14 -14.63 -15.07
CA PRO A 83 -14.48 -13.36 -15.41
C PRO A 83 -14.07 -12.53 -14.19
N ALA A 84 -14.93 -12.46 -13.16
CA ALA A 84 -14.63 -11.74 -11.93
C ALA A 84 -13.52 -12.42 -11.11
N GLN A 85 -13.49 -13.76 -11.10
CA GLN A 85 -12.36 -14.49 -10.48
C GLN A 85 -11.03 -14.19 -11.18
N ASP A 86 -11.02 -14.12 -12.52
CA ASP A 86 -9.80 -13.93 -13.29
C ASP A 86 -9.29 -12.49 -13.21
N TYR A 87 -10.19 -11.50 -13.12
CA TYR A 87 -9.83 -10.12 -12.77
C TYR A 87 -9.15 -10.04 -11.39
N LEU A 88 -9.82 -10.56 -10.34
CA LEU A 88 -9.30 -10.54 -8.96
C LEU A 88 -7.96 -11.28 -8.83
N ARG A 89 -7.72 -12.37 -9.57
CA ARG A 89 -6.42 -13.06 -9.61
C ARG A 89 -5.30 -12.19 -10.21
N SER A 90 -5.62 -11.43 -11.25
CA SER A 90 -4.62 -10.72 -12.06
C SER A 90 -4.32 -9.29 -11.62
N HIS A 91 -5.19 -8.69 -10.81
CA HIS A 91 -5.05 -7.30 -10.33
C HIS A 91 -4.92 -7.27 -8.80
N ASP A 92 -5.95 -7.70 -8.07
CA ASP A 92 -6.02 -7.53 -6.61
C ASP A 92 -5.11 -8.51 -5.86
N VAL A 93 -5.23 -9.81 -6.11
CA VAL A 93 -4.52 -10.88 -5.37
C VAL A 93 -3.00 -10.71 -5.46
N ILE A 94 -2.47 -10.46 -6.65
CA ILE A 94 -1.03 -10.31 -6.89
C ILE A 94 -0.46 -9.07 -6.16
N VAL A 95 -1.16 -7.94 -6.16
CA VAL A 95 -0.73 -6.74 -5.43
C VAL A 95 -0.71 -6.99 -3.91
N HIS A 96 -1.70 -7.70 -3.38
CA HIS A 96 -1.73 -8.05 -1.96
C HIS A 96 -0.62 -9.04 -1.59
N GLU A 97 -0.30 -10.01 -2.46
CA GLU A 97 0.79 -10.97 -2.25
C GLU A 97 2.18 -10.29 -2.26
N GLU A 98 2.42 -9.32 -3.15
CA GLU A 98 3.66 -8.51 -3.15
C GLU A 98 3.75 -7.57 -1.93
N GLN A 99 2.65 -6.92 -1.53
CA GLN A 99 2.61 -6.13 -0.28
C GLN A 99 2.95 -6.99 0.95
N ILE A 100 2.39 -8.21 1.04
CA ILE A 100 2.68 -9.17 2.12
C ILE A 100 4.17 -9.55 2.13
N GLN A 101 4.78 -9.80 0.96
CA GLN A 101 6.22 -10.05 0.86
C GLN A 101 7.05 -8.86 1.33
N ARG A 102 6.72 -7.63 0.88
CA ARG A 102 7.39 -6.39 1.30
C ARG A 102 7.31 -6.17 2.81
N PHE A 103 6.12 -6.32 3.41
CA PHE A 103 5.94 -6.16 4.86
C PHE A 103 6.69 -7.24 5.65
N ALA A 104 6.69 -8.50 5.20
CA ALA A 104 7.48 -9.55 5.83
C ALA A 104 9.01 -9.27 5.78
N GLN A 105 9.52 -8.77 4.66
CA GLN A 105 10.93 -8.39 4.52
C GLN A 105 11.31 -7.24 5.46
N ARG A 106 10.45 -6.21 5.57
CA ARG A 106 10.64 -5.06 6.47
C ARG A 106 10.54 -5.46 7.95
N LEU A 107 9.56 -6.28 8.32
CA LEU A 107 9.42 -6.86 9.66
C LEU A 107 10.67 -7.68 10.05
N ALA A 108 11.18 -8.50 9.12
CA ALA A 108 12.39 -9.27 9.33
C ALA A 108 13.66 -8.39 9.42
N PHE A 109 13.73 -7.28 8.68
CA PHE A 109 14.79 -6.28 8.85
C PHE A 109 14.79 -5.69 10.27
N TRP A 110 13.63 -5.26 10.76
CA TRP A 110 13.51 -4.58 12.05
C TRP A 110 13.71 -5.51 13.25
N ASN A 111 13.22 -6.75 13.19
CA ASN A 111 13.58 -7.79 14.17
C ASN A 111 15.11 -7.98 14.25
N ARG A 112 15.80 -8.11 13.09
CA ARG A 112 17.28 -8.18 13.07
C ARG A 112 17.95 -6.89 13.55
N ARG A 113 17.31 -5.71 13.41
CA ARG A 113 17.81 -4.42 13.92
C ARG A 113 17.73 -4.37 15.44
N LEU A 114 16.60 -4.78 16.03
CA LEU A 114 16.35 -4.82 17.47
C LEU A 114 17.36 -5.72 18.19
N THR A 115 17.56 -6.97 17.72
CA THR A 115 18.56 -7.88 18.30
C THR A 115 19.98 -7.29 18.30
N ARG A 116 20.37 -6.56 17.23
CA ARG A 116 21.67 -5.88 17.17
C ARG A 116 21.78 -4.68 18.11
N LEU A 117 20.68 -4.01 18.44
CA LEU A 117 20.64 -2.90 19.40
C LEU A 117 20.71 -3.42 20.83
N GLN A 118 19.84 -4.35 21.21
CA GLN A 118 19.84 -4.99 22.53
C GLN A 118 21.21 -5.61 22.85
N ALA A 119 21.82 -6.32 21.89
CA ALA A 119 23.16 -6.87 22.05
C ALA A 119 24.28 -5.83 22.15
N ARG A 120 24.07 -4.58 21.71
CA ARG A 120 25.01 -3.47 21.97
C ARG A 120 24.80 -2.87 23.36
N SER A 121 23.55 -2.63 23.75
CA SER A 121 23.19 -2.10 25.07
C SER A 121 23.65 -3.02 26.21
N GLY A 122 23.51 -4.34 26.05
CA GLY A 122 23.99 -5.35 27.02
C GLY A 122 25.50 -5.62 27.02
N ARG A 123 26.32 -4.74 26.41
CA ARG A 123 27.80 -4.80 26.40
C ARG A 123 28.46 -3.47 26.81
N SER A 124 27.71 -2.58 27.44
CA SER A 124 28.14 -1.26 27.91
C SER A 124 27.74 -1.03 29.37
#